data_AF-A0A6A6WQY3-F1
#
_entry.id   AF-A0A6A6WQY3-F1
#
_cell.length_a   1.000
_cell.length_b   1.000
_cell.length_c   1.000
_cell.angle_alpha   90.00
_cell.angle_beta   90.00
_cell.angle_gamma   90.00
#
_symmetry.space_group_name_H-M   'P 1'
#
loop_
_entity.id
_entity.type
_entity.pdbx_description
1 polymer ?
#
loop_
_entity_poly.entity_id
_entity_poly.type
_entity_poly.pdbx_seq_one_letter_code
_entity_poly.pdbx_strand_id
1 'polypeptide(L)'
;MSHIKAGKANKAHAHSDSSPPVSSLSPATPTDEALDVSSLESQILKALERLTHELSQLRSGGRLNPEIVEGLKVLLGTQSSGKETVRLGDVAQVVPKGRVLNVMVGEPDHIKPITTAIAASTHNLSPLAPDASSPLTIPVPIPPPTGESRQAALDTAVKVAEQADRAIHDARAAHNKRLRKYKLERSVLPDDLEKAGKRMEEVVKKGHAEVKRIVDGAKKVLESQ
;
A
#
# COMPACT_ATOMS: atom_id res chain seq x y z
N MET A 1 41.16 86.77 -12.99
CA MET A 1 41.83 85.68 -12.26
C MET A 1 41.45 84.37 -12.91
N SER A 2 42.47 83.72 -13.45
CA SER A 2 42.45 82.41 -14.12
C SER A 2 42.02 81.28 -13.18
N HIS A 3 41.81 80.10 -13.78
CA HIS A 3 41.71 78.74 -13.24
C HIS A 3 40.28 78.15 -13.20
N ILE A 4 39.94 76.96 -13.72
CA ILE A 4 40.64 75.84 -14.38
C ILE A 4 39.58 75.01 -15.20
N LYS A 5 40.02 74.55 -16.39
CA LYS A 5 39.59 73.41 -17.26
C LYS A 5 38.96 72.22 -16.49
N ALA A 6 38.08 71.35 -16.99
CA ALA A 6 38.00 70.54 -18.20
C ALA A 6 36.75 69.64 -17.99
N GLY A 7 35.95 69.24 -18.98
CA GLY A 7 36.28 68.21 -19.96
C GLY A 7 35.06 67.28 -20.10
N LYS A 8 34.43 67.29 -21.28
CA LYS A 8 33.44 66.29 -21.70
C LYS A 8 34.14 64.96 -21.93
N ALA A 9 33.63 63.89 -21.31
CA ALA A 9 33.94 62.52 -21.70
C ALA A 9 32.69 61.65 -21.56
N ASN A 10 32.30 61.03 -22.68
CA ASN A 10 31.30 59.96 -22.76
C ASN A 10 31.70 58.78 -21.87
N LYS A 11 30.72 58.14 -21.23
CA LYS A 11 30.80 56.72 -20.90
C LYS A 11 29.41 56.09 -20.94
N ALA A 12 29.21 55.26 -21.97
CA ALA A 12 28.23 54.20 -21.94
C ALA A 12 28.43 53.34 -20.68
N HIS A 13 27.36 52.81 -20.08
CA HIS A 13 27.28 51.42 -19.65
C HIS A 13 25.95 51.11 -18.95
N ALA A 14 25.41 49.95 -19.33
CA ALA A 14 24.60 49.02 -18.56
C ALA A 14 23.19 49.47 -18.15
N HIS A 15 22.21 49.08 -18.97
CA HIS A 15 20.93 48.62 -18.45
C HIS A 15 21.22 47.44 -17.51
N SER A 16 21.21 47.72 -16.21
CA SER A 16 21.08 46.69 -15.19
C SER A 16 19.70 46.07 -15.36
N ASP A 17 19.67 44.92 -16.01
CA ASP A 17 18.58 43.95 -15.95
C ASP A 17 18.42 43.52 -14.49
N SER A 18 17.67 44.32 -13.72
CA SER A 18 17.28 44.00 -12.36
C SER A 18 16.08 43.08 -12.38
N SER A 19 16.25 41.91 -13.01
CA SER A 19 15.46 40.74 -12.67
C SER A 19 15.85 40.34 -11.24
N PRO A 20 14.93 40.34 -10.27
CA PRO A 20 15.27 39.97 -8.90
C PRO A 20 15.74 38.51 -8.88
N PRO A 21 16.74 38.18 -8.04
CA PRO A 21 17.32 36.85 -8.03
C PRO A 21 16.30 35.83 -7.52
N VAL A 22 16.12 34.77 -8.29
CA VAL A 22 15.44 33.54 -7.87
C VAL A 22 16.28 32.85 -6.78
N SER A 23 16.07 33.19 -5.51
CA SER A 23 16.58 32.34 -4.42
C SER A 23 15.88 32.58 -3.09
N SER A 24 15.16 31.55 -2.65
CA SER A 24 15.01 31.03 -1.29
C SER A 24 13.56 30.63 -1.06
N LEU A 25 13.36 29.38 -0.62
CA LEU A 25 12.11 28.92 -0.05
C LEU A 25 11.80 29.82 1.15
N SER A 26 11.02 30.88 0.92
CA SER A 26 10.40 31.64 2.00
C SER A 26 9.68 30.64 2.92
N PRO A 27 9.75 30.78 4.25
CA PRO A 27 8.96 29.95 5.14
C PRO A 27 7.49 30.05 4.68
N ALA A 28 6.83 28.90 4.52
CA ALA A 28 5.47 28.84 4.03
C ALA A 28 4.61 29.80 4.87
N THR A 29 3.85 30.68 4.21
CA THR A 29 2.96 31.58 4.95
C THR A 29 1.87 30.74 5.63
N PRO A 30 1.29 31.19 6.75
CA PRO A 30 0.17 30.49 7.38
C PRO A 30 -1.00 30.23 6.41
N THR A 31 -1.14 31.10 5.41
CA THR A 31 -2.11 30.95 4.32
C THR A 31 -1.74 29.81 3.35
N ASP A 32 -0.47 29.69 2.96
CA ASP A 32 0.02 28.56 2.15
C ASP A 32 -0.16 27.23 2.89
N GLU A 33 0.15 27.19 4.19
CA GLU A 33 -0.03 25.98 5.01
C GLU A 33 -1.51 25.61 5.18
N ALA A 34 -2.41 26.59 5.30
CA ALA A 34 -3.85 26.34 5.37
C ALA A 34 -4.41 25.78 4.06
N LEU A 35 -3.89 26.24 2.91
CA LEU A 35 -4.28 25.77 1.58
C LEU A 35 -3.60 24.46 1.17
N ASP A 36 -2.57 24.04 1.91
CA ASP A 36 -1.86 22.79 1.67
C ASP A 36 -2.70 21.57 2.04
N VAL A 37 -3.10 20.81 1.02
CA VAL A 37 -3.82 19.54 1.15
C VAL A 37 -2.91 18.34 0.98
N SER A 38 -1.61 18.52 0.73
CA SER A 38 -0.67 17.43 0.44
C SER A 38 -0.61 16.41 1.58
N SER A 39 -0.66 16.88 2.83
CA SER A 39 -0.71 16.00 4.01
C SER A 39 -1.99 15.16 4.07
N LEU A 40 -3.13 15.71 3.62
CA LEU A 40 -4.41 15.01 3.58
C LEU A 40 -4.41 13.98 2.44
N GLU A 41 -3.96 14.39 1.25
CA GLU A 41 -3.83 13.52 0.08
C GLU A 41 -2.90 12.33 0.39
N SER A 42 -1.76 12.56 1.03
CA SER A 42 -0.84 11.49 1.43
C SER A 42 -1.49 10.51 2.42
N GLN A 43 -2.28 10.99 3.39
CA GLN A 43 -2.99 10.12 4.33
C GLN A 43 -4.09 9.30 3.65
N ILE A 44 -4.84 9.91 2.72
CA ILE A 44 -5.85 9.22 1.93
C ILE A 44 -5.18 8.17 1.03
N LEU A 45 -4.07 8.50 0.36
CA LEU A 45 -3.32 7.54 -0.46
C LEU A 45 -2.83 6.35 0.35
N LYS A 46 -2.28 6.56 1.55
CA LYS A 46 -1.90 5.46 2.45
C LYS A 46 -3.09 4.59 2.85
N ALA A 47 -4.26 5.18 3.09
CA ALA A 47 -5.47 4.44 3.38
C ALA A 47 -5.91 3.59 2.17
N LEU A 48 -5.81 4.13 0.96
CA LEU A 48 -6.11 3.42 -0.30
C LEU A 48 -5.11 2.30 -0.57
N GLU A 49 -3.81 2.52 -0.38
CA GLU A 49 -2.78 1.49 -0.52
C GLU A 49 -3.05 0.33 0.42
N ARG A 50 -3.34 0.62 1.70
CA ARG A 50 -3.69 -0.41 2.68
C ARG A 50 -4.96 -1.16 2.29
N LEU A 51 -6.01 -0.46 1.86
CA LEU A 51 -7.26 -1.05 1.37
C LEU A 51 -7.00 -2.00 0.20
N THR A 52 -6.25 -1.56 -0.81
CA THR A 52 -5.94 -2.40 -1.98
C THR A 52 -5.09 -3.61 -1.61
N HIS A 53 -4.13 -3.45 -0.69
CA HIS A 53 -3.32 -4.55 -0.19
C HIS A 53 -4.18 -5.59 0.53
N GLU A 54 -5.00 -5.18 1.51
CA GLU A 54 -5.86 -6.09 2.26
C GLU A 54 -6.91 -6.77 1.34
N LEU A 55 -7.48 -6.06 0.37
CA LEU A 55 -8.40 -6.66 -0.62
C LEU A 55 -7.70 -7.64 -1.57
N SER A 56 -6.44 -7.38 -1.94
CA SER A 56 -5.66 -8.31 -2.77
C SER A 56 -5.41 -9.64 -2.08
N GLN A 57 -5.18 -9.60 -0.75
CA GLN A 57 -5.01 -10.78 0.10
C GLN A 57 -6.30 -11.61 0.22
N LEU A 58 -7.47 -10.97 0.14
CA LEU A 58 -8.74 -11.69 0.08
C LEU A 58 -8.95 -12.37 -1.28
N ARG A 59 -8.50 -11.74 -2.37
CA ARG A 59 -8.66 -12.27 -3.74
C ARG A 59 -7.84 -13.53 -4.00
N SER A 60 -6.66 -13.69 -3.40
CA SER A 60 -5.78 -14.86 -3.57
C SER A 60 -6.32 -16.17 -2.95
N GLY A 61 -7.62 -16.22 -2.62
CA GLY A 61 -8.29 -17.42 -2.12
C GLY A 61 -8.61 -17.38 -0.63
N GLY A 62 -8.57 -16.20 0.00
CA GLY A 62 -9.04 -15.92 1.36
C GLY A 62 -8.29 -16.61 2.51
N ARG A 63 -7.56 -17.70 2.25
CA ARG A 63 -6.84 -18.52 3.25
C ARG A 63 -5.56 -19.18 2.73
N LEU A 64 -5.27 -19.12 1.44
CA LEU A 64 -4.19 -19.90 0.81
C LEU A 64 -3.23 -19.01 0.02
N ASN A 65 -2.49 -18.21 0.77
CA ASN A 65 -1.35 -17.45 0.23
C ASN A 65 -0.10 -18.33 0.19
N PRO A 66 0.78 -18.14 -0.81
CA PRO A 66 2.09 -18.78 -0.83
C PRO A 66 2.85 -18.59 0.50
N GLU A 67 2.81 -17.38 1.07
CA GLU A 67 3.44 -17.05 2.35
C GLU A 67 2.95 -17.91 3.53
N ILE A 68 1.66 -18.29 3.54
CA ILE A 68 1.11 -19.16 4.60
C ILE A 68 1.71 -20.55 4.49
N VAL A 69 1.85 -21.05 3.26
CA VAL A 69 2.42 -22.36 2.97
C VAL A 69 3.92 -22.37 3.26
N GLU A 70 4.64 -21.31 2.87
CA GLU A 70 6.06 -21.11 3.22
C GLU A 70 6.32 -21.05 4.73
N GLY A 71 5.36 -20.53 5.50
CA GLY A 71 5.40 -20.48 6.96
C GLY A 71 5.16 -21.83 7.66
N LEU A 72 4.77 -22.88 6.94
CA LEU A 72 4.53 -24.20 7.52
C LEU A 72 5.81 -24.79 8.11
N LYS A 73 5.68 -25.39 9.29
CA LYS A 73 6.78 -26.10 9.94
C LYS A 73 6.87 -27.52 9.37
N VAL A 74 8.02 -27.84 8.81
CA VAL A 74 8.35 -29.17 8.28
C VAL A 74 9.35 -29.82 9.21
N LEU A 75 9.04 -31.06 9.61
CA LEU A 75 9.99 -31.89 10.34
C LEU A 75 10.89 -32.59 9.32
N LEU A 76 12.16 -32.20 9.30
CA LEU A 76 13.21 -32.79 8.48
C LEU A 76 14.10 -33.69 9.36
N GLY A 77 14.69 -34.71 8.74
CA GLY A 77 15.57 -35.67 9.41
C GLY A 77 14.96 -37.07 9.59
N THR A 78 15.85 -38.07 9.59
CA THR A 78 15.49 -39.47 9.87
C THR A 78 15.68 -39.78 11.35
N GLN A 79 15.17 -40.92 11.85
CA GLN A 79 15.41 -41.34 13.24
C GLN A 79 16.91 -41.39 13.62
N SER A 80 17.81 -41.45 12.64
CA SER A 80 19.26 -41.54 12.84
C SER A 80 20.00 -40.19 12.84
N SER A 81 19.36 -39.09 12.40
CA SER A 81 20.03 -37.79 12.14
C SER A 81 19.59 -36.67 13.09
N GLY A 82 18.63 -36.96 13.99
CA GLY A 82 17.92 -35.94 14.76
C GLY A 82 16.78 -35.31 13.96
N LYS A 83 15.67 -35.00 14.64
CA LYS A 83 14.51 -34.33 14.03
C LYS A 83 14.72 -32.83 14.14
N GLU A 84 14.84 -32.14 13.03
CA GLU A 84 14.92 -30.68 12.96
C GLU A 84 13.61 -30.11 12.43
N THR A 85 13.13 -29.02 13.02
CA THR A 85 11.93 -28.32 12.54
C THR A 85 12.37 -27.09 11.76
N VAL A 86 12.14 -27.12 10.45
CA VAL A 86 12.51 -26.04 9.52
C VAL A 86 11.25 -25.45 8.91
N ARG A 87 11.28 -24.20 8.42
CA ARG A 87 10.16 -23.63 7.68
C ARG A 87 10.16 -24.17 6.26
N LEU A 88 8.98 -24.38 5.68
CA LEU A 88 8.85 -24.85 4.31
C LEU A 88 9.59 -23.94 3.33
N GLY A 89 9.48 -22.61 3.51
CA GLY A 89 10.14 -21.62 2.64
C GLY A 89 11.67 -21.69 2.61
N ASP A 90 12.30 -22.28 3.63
CA ASP A 90 13.76 -22.43 3.67
C ASP A 90 14.25 -23.61 2.83
N VAL A 91 13.37 -24.57 2.53
CA VAL A 91 13.70 -25.84 1.84
C VAL A 91 12.94 -26.06 0.53
N ALA A 92 11.92 -25.24 0.27
CA ALA A 92 11.13 -25.28 -0.93
C ALA A 92 10.62 -23.90 -1.32
N GLN A 93 10.49 -23.66 -2.63
CA GLN A 93 9.91 -22.45 -3.19
C GLN A 93 8.45 -22.69 -3.55
N VAL A 94 7.56 -21.79 -3.13
CA VAL A 94 6.13 -21.92 -3.36
C VAL A 94 5.70 -20.96 -4.48
N VAL A 95 5.19 -21.51 -5.58
CA VAL A 95 4.80 -20.72 -6.76
C VAL A 95 3.31 -20.92 -7.07
N PRO A 96 2.47 -19.87 -6.95
CA PRO A 96 1.06 -19.97 -7.32
C PRO A 96 0.89 -20.02 -8.85
N LYS A 97 0.24 -21.07 -9.35
CA LYS A 97 -0.11 -21.27 -10.77
C LYS A 97 -1.62 -21.40 -10.91
N GLY A 98 -2.30 -20.25 -10.89
CA GLY A 98 -3.77 -20.20 -10.98
C GLY A 98 -4.42 -20.84 -9.74
N ARG A 99 -5.10 -21.97 -9.93
CA ARG A 99 -5.75 -22.74 -8.85
C ARG A 99 -4.89 -23.89 -8.30
N VAL A 100 -3.65 -24.00 -8.75
CA VAL A 100 -2.69 -24.99 -8.26
C VAL A 100 -1.48 -24.25 -7.72
N LEU A 101 -1.05 -24.61 -6.52
CA LEU A 101 0.18 -24.12 -5.91
C LEU A 101 1.28 -25.14 -6.18
N ASN A 102 2.34 -24.73 -6.86
CA ASN A 102 3.48 -25.60 -7.12
C ASN A 102 4.53 -25.38 -6.04
N VAL A 103 4.79 -26.41 -5.24
CA VAL A 103 5.86 -26.39 -4.24
C VAL A 103 7.09 -27.07 -4.86
N MET A 104 8.11 -26.29 -5.19
CA MET A 104 9.36 -26.75 -5.77
C MET A 104 10.34 -27.05 -4.65
N VAL A 105 10.67 -28.32 -4.47
CA VAL A 105 11.53 -28.81 -3.39
C VAL A 105 13.00 -28.76 -3.83
N GLY A 106 13.89 -28.32 -2.95
CA GLY A 106 15.33 -28.26 -3.24
C GLY A 106 15.98 -29.65 -3.38
N GLU A 107 15.61 -30.59 -2.50
CA GLU A 107 16.20 -31.94 -2.43
C GLU A 107 15.14 -33.04 -2.49
N PRO A 108 15.40 -34.16 -3.18
CA PRO A 108 14.42 -35.25 -3.34
C PRO A 108 14.04 -35.92 -2.01
N ASP A 109 14.96 -35.97 -1.05
CA ASP A 109 14.72 -36.55 0.28
C ASP A 109 13.71 -35.75 1.11
N HIS A 110 13.52 -34.46 0.79
CA HIS A 110 12.57 -33.59 1.47
C HIS A 110 11.14 -33.68 0.93
N ILE A 111 10.92 -34.35 -0.21
CA ILE A 111 9.58 -34.44 -0.83
C ILE A 111 8.55 -35.06 0.12
N LYS A 112 8.89 -36.20 0.73
CA LYS A 112 7.99 -36.93 1.66
C LYS A 112 7.63 -36.13 2.92
N PRO A 113 8.60 -35.58 3.68
CA PRO A 113 8.28 -34.79 4.86
C PRO A 113 7.50 -33.52 4.51
N ILE A 114 7.80 -32.87 3.38
CA ILE A 114 7.05 -31.69 2.91
C ILE A 114 5.61 -32.05 2.55
N THR A 115 5.41 -33.12 1.76
CA THR A 115 4.07 -33.61 1.38
C THR A 115 3.23 -33.91 2.62
N THR A 116 3.85 -34.54 3.62
CA THR A 116 3.20 -34.87 4.89
C THR A 116 2.85 -33.62 5.69
N ALA A 117 3.75 -32.63 5.77
CA ALA A 117 3.51 -31.38 6.47
C ALA A 117 2.38 -30.56 5.83
N ILE A 118 2.33 -30.51 4.50
CA ILE A 118 1.25 -29.83 3.76
C ILE A 118 -0.09 -30.53 4.00
N ALA A 119 -0.13 -31.87 3.93
CA ALA A 119 -1.36 -32.64 4.16
C ALA A 119 -1.85 -32.55 5.62
N ALA A 120 -0.93 -32.46 6.58
CA ALA A 120 -1.24 -32.29 8.00
C ALA A 120 -1.56 -30.84 8.40
N SER A 121 -1.47 -29.89 7.45
CA SER A 121 -1.72 -28.48 7.75
C SER A 121 -3.19 -28.24 8.10
N THR A 122 -3.44 -27.19 8.89
CA THR A 122 -4.79 -26.74 9.26
C THR A 122 -5.58 -26.13 8.09
N HIS A 123 -5.01 -26.15 6.88
CA HIS A 123 -5.54 -25.51 5.68
C HIS A 123 -6.24 -26.51 4.73
N ASN A 124 -6.41 -27.77 5.15
CA ASN A 124 -7.13 -28.81 4.40
C ASN A 124 -6.60 -29.00 2.96
N LEU A 125 -5.30 -28.82 2.77
CA LEU A 125 -4.64 -28.98 1.48
C LEU A 125 -4.37 -30.46 1.19
N SER A 126 -4.64 -30.89 -0.04
CA SER A 126 -4.36 -32.25 -0.50
C SER A 126 -3.25 -32.23 -1.56
N PRO A 127 -1.97 -32.35 -1.18
CA PRO A 127 -0.87 -32.38 -2.13
C PRO A 127 -0.95 -33.62 -3.03
N LEU A 128 -0.70 -33.43 -4.32
CA LEU A 128 -0.59 -34.51 -5.30
C LEU A 128 0.86 -35.01 -5.36
N ALA A 129 1.04 -36.27 -5.77
CA ALA A 129 2.37 -36.81 -6.00
C ALA A 129 3.08 -36.02 -7.13
N PRO A 130 4.42 -35.84 -7.04
CA PRO A 130 5.21 -35.27 -8.13
C PRO A 130 5.05 -36.10 -9.40
N ASP A 131 4.90 -35.42 -10.53
CA ASP A 131 4.80 -36.08 -11.84
C ASP A 131 6.19 -36.51 -12.34
N ALA A 132 6.27 -37.53 -13.20
CA ALA A 132 7.53 -38.05 -13.73
C ALA A 132 8.33 -37.00 -14.53
N SER A 133 7.63 -36.00 -15.10
CA SER A 133 8.22 -34.86 -15.81
C SER A 133 8.78 -33.78 -14.87
N SER A 134 8.39 -33.76 -13.60
CA SER A 134 8.84 -32.77 -12.62
C SER A 134 8.93 -33.39 -11.23
N PRO A 135 9.95 -34.24 -11.00
CA PRO A 135 10.05 -35.07 -9.79
C PRO A 135 10.23 -34.25 -8.50
N LEU A 136 10.68 -33.00 -8.60
CA LEU A 136 10.90 -32.10 -7.47
C LEU A 136 9.73 -31.14 -7.21
N THR A 137 8.67 -31.19 -8.02
CA THR A 137 7.53 -30.27 -7.90
C THR A 137 6.31 -31.00 -7.35
N ILE A 138 5.79 -30.52 -6.23
CA ILE A 138 4.56 -31.03 -5.59
C ILE A 138 3.41 -30.08 -5.97
N PRO A 139 2.45 -30.51 -6.82
CA PRO A 139 1.28 -29.70 -7.11
C PRO A 139 0.26 -29.83 -5.97
N VAL A 140 -0.20 -28.68 -5.46
CA VAL A 140 -1.21 -28.59 -4.41
C VAL A 140 -2.44 -27.88 -4.97
N PRO A 141 -3.50 -28.62 -5.36
CA PRO A 141 -4.73 -28.02 -5.84
C PRO A 141 -5.42 -27.24 -4.71
N ILE A 142 -5.80 -26.00 -5.00
CA ILE A 142 -6.58 -25.17 -4.11
C ILE A 142 -8.06 -25.51 -4.36
N PRO A 143 -8.79 -26.04 -3.34
CA PRO A 143 -10.20 -26.33 -3.51
C PRO A 143 -10.99 -25.05 -3.77
N PRO A 144 -12.12 -25.11 -4.48
CA PRO A 144 -12.97 -23.95 -4.69
C PRO A 144 -13.44 -23.40 -3.34
N PRO A 145 -13.54 -22.07 -3.18
CA PRO A 145 -14.00 -21.49 -1.94
C PRO A 145 -15.44 -21.96 -1.66
N THR A 146 -15.67 -22.49 -0.47
CA THR A 146 -17.02 -22.85 -0.01
C THR A 146 -17.87 -21.59 0.18
N GLY A 147 -19.21 -21.74 0.21
CA GLY A 147 -20.13 -20.62 0.45
C GLY A 147 -19.80 -19.82 1.72
N GLU A 148 -19.42 -20.51 2.80
CA GLU A 148 -18.94 -19.88 4.04
C GLU A 148 -17.66 -19.07 3.85
N SER A 149 -16.68 -19.59 3.11
CA SER A 149 -15.42 -18.88 2.87
C SER A 149 -15.62 -17.63 2.02
N ARG A 150 -16.56 -17.67 1.06
CA ARG A 150 -16.95 -16.48 0.28
C ARG A 150 -17.64 -15.45 1.16
N GLN A 151 -18.57 -15.87 2.01
CA GLN A 151 -19.25 -14.95 2.93
C GLN A 151 -18.27 -14.28 3.89
N ALA A 152 -17.34 -15.06 4.48
CA ALA A 152 -16.30 -14.52 5.35
C ALA A 152 -15.37 -13.52 4.63
N ALA A 153 -15.06 -13.76 3.35
CA ALA A 153 -14.28 -12.82 2.55
C ALA A 153 -15.04 -11.52 2.26
N LEU A 154 -16.36 -11.60 1.99
CA LEU A 154 -17.21 -10.43 1.81
C LEU A 154 -17.35 -9.61 3.10
N ASP A 155 -17.58 -10.27 4.24
CA ASP A 155 -17.65 -9.60 5.54
C ASP A 155 -16.32 -8.92 5.90
N THR A 156 -15.20 -9.56 5.56
CA THR A 156 -13.88 -8.96 5.75
C THR A 156 -13.69 -7.76 4.83
N ALA A 157 -14.06 -7.86 3.54
CA ALA A 157 -13.99 -6.74 2.61
C ALA A 157 -14.80 -5.52 3.08
N VAL A 158 -15.97 -5.74 3.70
CA VAL A 158 -16.77 -4.67 4.33
C VAL A 158 -16.01 -4.04 5.50
N LYS A 159 -15.44 -4.85 6.40
CA LYS A 159 -14.65 -4.34 7.53
C LYS A 159 -13.45 -3.51 7.08
N VAL A 160 -12.75 -3.96 6.06
CA VAL A 160 -11.60 -3.23 5.49
C VAL A 160 -12.04 -1.91 4.86
N ALA A 161 -13.18 -1.90 4.14
CA ALA A 161 -13.75 -0.67 3.61
C ALA A 161 -14.07 0.35 4.71
N GLU A 162 -14.72 -0.09 5.79
CA GLU A 162 -15.01 0.77 6.93
C GLU A 162 -13.74 1.32 7.60
N GLN A 163 -12.66 0.55 7.66
CA GLN A 163 -11.39 1.03 8.20
C GLN A 163 -10.77 2.12 7.31
N ALA A 164 -10.85 1.96 5.98
CA ALA A 164 -10.41 2.98 5.04
C ALA A 164 -11.24 4.27 5.17
N ASP A 165 -12.57 4.16 5.28
CA ASP A 165 -13.45 5.31 5.48
C ASP A 165 -13.17 6.03 6.81
N ARG A 166 -12.94 5.28 7.90
CA ARG A 166 -12.52 5.86 9.19
C ARG A 166 -11.20 6.60 9.07
N ALA A 167 -10.21 6.04 8.37
CA ALA A 167 -8.92 6.70 8.16
C ALA A 167 -9.07 8.03 7.37
N ILE A 168 -9.93 8.06 6.35
CA ILE A 168 -10.26 9.30 5.62
C ILE A 168 -10.94 10.32 6.53
N HIS A 169 -11.88 9.86 7.37
CA HIS A 169 -12.56 10.72 8.34
C HIS A 169 -11.57 11.33 9.34
N ASP A 170 -10.64 10.54 9.87
CA ASP A 170 -9.61 10.99 10.81
C ASP A 170 -8.65 11.98 10.17
N ALA A 171 -8.26 11.75 8.91
CA ALA A 171 -7.44 12.68 8.13
C ALA A 171 -8.14 14.02 7.92
N ARG A 172 -9.44 14.00 7.59
CA ARG A 172 -10.28 15.20 7.49
C ARG A 172 -10.37 15.91 8.84
N ALA A 173 -10.59 15.18 9.93
CA ALA A 173 -10.69 15.76 11.27
C ALA A 173 -9.38 16.43 11.70
N ALA A 174 -8.23 15.81 11.38
CA ALA A 174 -6.91 16.37 11.64
C ALA A 174 -6.67 17.68 10.85
N HIS A 175 -7.03 17.71 9.57
CA HIS A 175 -6.90 18.91 8.73
C HIS A 175 -7.83 20.04 9.21
N ASN A 176 -9.10 19.72 9.49
CA ASN A 176 -10.07 20.68 10.02
C ASN A 176 -9.64 21.24 11.40
N LYS A 177 -9.00 20.44 12.24
CA LYS A 177 -8.40 20.92 13.51
C LYS A 177 -7.30 21.97 13.26
N ARG A 178 -6.48 21.81 12.22
CA ARG A 178 -5.48 22.82 11.81
C ARG A 178 -6.15 24.11 11.32
N LEU A 179 -7.16 24.02 10.47
CA LEU A 179 -7.92 25.19 9.99
C LEU A 179 -8.58 25.96 11.16
N ARG A 180 -9.14 25.24 12.14
CA ARG A 180 -9.70 25.85 13.36
C ARG A 180 -8.64 26.57 14.20
N LYS A 181 -7.42 26.04 14.27
CA LYS A 181 -6.29 26.69 14.95
C LYS A 181 -5.93 28.00 14.27
N TYR A 182 -5.74 28.02 12.95
CA TYR A 182 -5.45 29.25 12.19
C TYR A 182 -6.58 30.29 12.32
N LYS A 183 -7.84 29.85 12.40
CA LYS A 183 -8.99 30.74 12.66
C LYS A 183 -8.92 31.41 14.03
N LEU A 184 -8.53 30.65 15.07
CA LEU A 184 -8.41 31.16 16.44
C LEU A 184 -7.23 32.13 16.58
N GLU A 185 -6.10 31.80 15.97
CA GLU A 185 -4.88 32.62 15.97
C GLU A 185 -4.99 33.84 15.05
N ARG A 186 -6.07 33.93 14.24
CA ARG A 186 -6.32 34.97 13.23
C ARG A 186 -5.14 35.14 12.26
N SER A 187 -4.36 34.09 12.05
CA SER A 187 -3.18 34.10 11.19
C SER A 187 -3.51 34.01 9.69
N VAL A 188 -4.77 33.67 9.36
CA VAL A 188 -5.27 33.49 8.00
C VAL A 188 -6.60 34.22 7.85
N LEU A 189 -6.84 34.82 6.68
CA LEU A 189 -8.10 35.52 6.38
C LEU A 189 -9.28 34.53 6.34
N PRO A 190 -10.51 34.99 6.70
CA PRO A 190 -11.71 34.15 6.61
C PRO A 190 -11.98 33.58 5.21
N ASP A 191 -11.72 34.36 4.17
CA ASP A 191 -11.93 33.96 2.77
C ASP A 191 -10.98 32.81 2.36
N ASP A 192 -9.71 32.88 2.77
CA ASP A 192 -8.73 31.82 2.52
C ASP A 192 -9.03 30.55 3.32
N LEU A 193 -9.55 30.68 4.54
CA LEU A 193 -10.03 29.53 5.33
C LEU A 193 -11.24 28.84 4.69
N GLU A 194 -12.18 29.59 4.11
CA GLU A 194 -13.29 29.01 3.35
C GLU A 194 -12.80 28.28 2.09
N LYS A 195 -11.84 28.87 1.36
CA LYS A 195 -11.22 28.21 0.19
C LYS A 195 -10.50 26.92 0.59
N ALA A 196 -9.72 26.95 1.67
CA ALA A 196 -9.03 25.78 2.21
C ALA A 196 -10.03 24.68 2.60
N GLY A 197 -11.13 25.04 3.29
CA GLY A 197 -12.19 24.10 3.64
C GLY A 197 -12.85 23.46 2.43
N LYS A 198 -13.18 24.25 1.38
CA LYS A 198 -13.73 23.72 0.12
C LYS A 198 -12.76 22.75 -0.55
N ARG A 199 -11.47 23.09 -0.61
CA ARG A 199 -10.44 22.23 -1.22
C ARG A 199 -10.29 20.91 -0.45
N MET A 200 -10.29 20.97 0.87
CA MET A 200 -10.27 19.79 1.74
C MET A 200 -11.46 18.86 1.47
N GLU A 201 -12.68 19.39 1.42
CA GLU A 201 -13.89 18.59 1.17
C GLU A 201 -13.90 17.96 -0.23
N GLU A 202 -13.40 18.67 -1.26
CA GLU A 202 -13.26 18.11 -2.61
C GLU A 202 -12.28 16.92 -2.65
N VAL A 203 -11.15 17.01 -1.95
CA VAL A 203 -10.17 15.91 -1.84
C VAL A 203 -10.77 14.72 -1.09
N VAL A 204 -11.44 14.96 0.03
CA VAL A 204 -12.10 13.90 0.82
C VAL A 204 -13.19 13.20 0.00
N LYS A 205 -14.01 13.95 -0.73
CA LYS A 205 -15.05 13.40 -1.61
C LYS A 205 -14.47 12.50 -2.69
N LYS A 206 -13.35 12.90 -3.31
CA LYS A 206 -12.61 12.05 -4.26
C LYS A 206 -12.08 10.78 -3.60
N GLY A 207 -11.53 10.90 -2.39
CA GLY A 207 -11.06 9.76 -1.60
C GLY A 207 -12.16 8.72 -1.35
N HIS A 208 -13.32 9.14 -0.84
CA HIS A 208 -14.46 8.23 -0.62
C HIS A 208 -15.00 7.62 -1.92
N ALA A 209 -15.03 8.38 -3.01
CA ALA A 209 -15.45 7.85 -4.31
C ALA A 209 -14.51 6.73 -4.79
N GLU A 210 -13.19 6.88 -4.60
CA GLU A 210 -12.22 5.87 -4.99
C GLU A 210 -12.27 4.63 -4.08
N VAL A 211 -12.46 4.80 -2.77
CA VAL A 211 -12.71 3.69 -1.84
C VAL A 211 -13.91 2.87 -2.31
N LYS A 212 -15.04 3.52 -2.60
CA LYS A 212 -16.23 2.84 -3.10
C LYS A 212 -15.96 2.08 -4.41
N ARG A 213 -15.26 2.71 -5.35
CA ARG A 213 -14.91 2.10 -6.65
C ARG A 213 -14.06 0.85 -6.48
N ILE A 214 -13.05 0.90 -5.62
CA ILE A 214 -12.15 -0.22 -5.33
C ILE A 214 -12.91 -1.36 -4.65
N VAL A 215 -13.71 -1.05 -3.63
CA VAL A 215 -14.48 -2.04 -2.86
C VAL A 215 -15.53 -2.72 -3.73
N ASP A 216 -16.27 -1.97 -4.53
CA ASP A 216 -17.28 -2.54 -5.45
C ASP A 216 -16.62 -3.44 -6.50
N GLY A 217 -15.46 -3.05 -7.02
CA GLY A 217 -14.66 -3.88 -7.93
C GLY A 217 -14.16 -5.16 -7.26
N ALA A 218 -13.72 -5.08 -6.01
CA ALA A 218 -13.26 -6.24 -5.25
C ALA A 218 -14.42 -7.20 -4.92
N LYS A 219 -15.58 -6.68 -4.47
CA LYS A 219 -16.78 -7.48 -4.17
C LYS A 219 -17.24 -8.28 -5.38
N LYS A 220 -17.36 -7.65 -6.54
CA LYS A 220 -17.74 -8.33 -7.79
C LYS A 220 -16.81 -9.49 -8.13
N VAL A 221 -15.51 -9.30 -7.91
CA VAL A 221 -14.54 -10.38 -8.17
C VAL A 221 -14.68 -11.50 -7.15
N LEU A 222 -14.86 -11.20 -5.87
CA LEU A 222 -15.09 -12.19 -4.82
C LEU A 222 -16.39 -12.98 -5.04
N GLU A 223 -17.44 -12.34 -5.56
CA GLU A 223 -18.71 -12.98 -5.93
C GLU A 223 -18.59 -13.88 -7.17
N SER A 224 -17.72 -13.52 -8.12
CA SER A 224 -17.48 -14.29 -9.34
C SER A 224 -16.54 -15.50 -9.18
N GLN A 225 -15.94 -15.67 -8.00
CA GLN A 225 -15.00 -16.75 -7.68
C GLN A 225 -15.66 -18.07 -7.26
#